data_AF-A0A6A9SQ93-F1
#
_entry.id   AF-A0A6A9SQ93-F1
#
_cell.length_a   1.000
_cell.length_b   1.000
_cell.length_c   1.000
_cell.angle_alpha   90.00
_cell.angle_beta   90.00
_cell.angle_gamma   90.00
#
_symmetry.space_group_name_H-M   'P 1'
#
loop_
_entity.id
_entity.type
_entity.pdbx_description
1 polymer ?
#
loop_
_entity_poly.entity_id
_entity_poly.type
_entity_poly.pdbx_seq_one_letter_code
_entity_poly.pdbx_strand_id
1 'polypeptide(L)'
;MTRHRTAPSVRGVALTDLSAIAGAILWVGLAVGLGLDPIERALALAPLVLVPLGVGFAATPAFDGLAGRLYAAAVVSQPAGAALFAGSLVVDSDVVAAAMASAWLVVAILLALVATVRTADRGPWPLAETVIDAGLAYTVVGAAALVLYHLGLTLWFSPVIVLLTAVHFHYAGFVLPVTTGLVGRCAVADADGVLYRPLAGVVAVGPAIIAVGISFSPAVELLAVGVFTAAVAVLGGYIAFRIAPTRRRPQAVLLAASALALPVSMLLALVYGLTAFTGRGFAGLSISRMVSLHGTLNAFGFGLLATVGWRLAVPTQE
;
A
#
# COMPACT_ATOMS: atom_id res chain seq x y z
N MET A 1 -16.37 -6.08 -33.09
CA MET A 1 -16.25 -4.76 -32.42
C MET A 1 -16.14 -4.98 -30.92
N THR A 2 -14.92 -5.09 -30.40
CA THR A 2 -14.65 -5.10 -28.96
C THR A 2 -14.86 -3.68 -28.44
N ARG A 3 -15.96 -3.44 -27.71
CA ARG A 3 -16.10 -2.18 -26.96
C ARG A 3 -14.98 -2.14 -25.92
N HIS A 4 -14.02 -1.22 -26.07
CA HIS A 4 -13.13 -0.85 -24.97
C HIS A 4 -14.01 -0.47 -23.78
N ARG A 5 -13.90 -1.20 -22.67
CA ARG A 5 -14.67 -0.88 -21.47
C ARG A 5 -14.00 0.30 -20.80
N THR A 6 -14.73 1.40 -20.68
CA THR A 6 -14.33 2.53 -19.85
C THR A 6 -14.28 2.08 -18.38
N ALA A 7 -13.31 2.60 -17.62
CA ALA A 7 -13.26 2.38 -16.17
C ALA A 7 -14.61 2.78 -15.51
N PRO A 8 -15.04 2.10 -14.42
CA PRO A 8 -16.29 2.41 -13.75
C PRO A 8 -16.35 3.88 -13.32
N SER A 9 -17.42 4.57 -13.72
CA SER A 9 -17.62 6.00 -13.42
C SER A 9 -19.09 6.31 -13.22
N VAL A 10 -19.37 7.38 -12.46
CA VAL A 10 -20.72 7.92 -12.24
C VAL A 10 -20.72 9.37 -12.69
N ARG A 11 -21.56 9.69 -13.68
CA ARG A 11 -21.66 11.04 -14.27
C ARG A 11 -20.31 11.62 -14.72
N GLY A 12 -19.42 10.75 -15.25
CA GLY A 12 -18.09 11.15 -15.74
C GLY A 12 -17.00 11.25 -14.67
N VAL A 13 -17.31 11.03 -13.39
CA VAL A 13 -16.32 10.96 -12.31
C VAL A 13 -15.96 9.51 -12.03
N ALA A 14 -14.67 9.19 -11.90
CA ALA A 14 -14.23 7.83 -11.62
C ALA A 14 -14.79 7.32 -10.27
N LEU A 15 -15.29 6.09 -10.25
CA LEU A 15 -15.88 5.52 -9.03
C LEU A 15 -14.84 5.38 -7.91
N THR A 16 -13.57 5.19 -8.27
CA THR A 16 -12.44 5.18 -7.33
C THR A 16 -12.27 6.51 -6.59
N ASP A 17 -12.47 7.64 -7.26
CA ASP A 17 -12.37 8.97 -6.63
C ASP A 17 -13.55 9.24 -5.71
N LEU A 18 -14.77 8.90 -6.17
CA LEU A 18 -15.99 9.03 -5.36
C LEU A 18 -15.89 8.16 -4.10
N SER A 19 -15.38 6.94 -4.25
CA SER A 19 -15.13 6.04 -3.13
C SER A 19 -14.11 6.62 -2.15
N ALA A 20 -12.99 7.15 -2.64
CA ALA A 20 -11.98 7.76 -1.78
C ALA A 20 -12.50 8.99 -1.03
N ILE A 21 -13.33 9.83 -1.66
CA ILE A 21 -13.97 10.98 -1.01
C ILE A 21 -14.95 10.52 0.08
N ALA A 22 -15.85 9.60 -0.24
CA ALA A 22 -16.81 9.06 0.74
C ALA A 22 -16.09 8.33 1.89
N GLY A 23 -15.03 7.58 1.56
CA GLY A 23 -14.17 6.89 2.51
C GLY A 23 -13.40 7.86 3.40
N ALA A 24 -12.94 9.00 2.89
CA ALA A 24 -12.31 10.04 3.71
C ALA A 24 -13.29 10.65 4.73
N ILE A 25 -14.55 10.89 4.31
CA ILE A 25 -15.60 11.38 5.22
C ILE A 25 -15.87 10.33 6.31
N LEU A 26 -16.04 9.06 5.93
CA LEU A 26 -16.25 7.97 6.88
C LEU A 26 -15.05 7.82 7.82
N TRP A 27 -13.82 7.89 7.30
CA TRP A 27 -12.61 7.80 8.09
C TRP A 27 -12.51 8.90 9.14
N VAL A 28 -12.81 10.15 8.77
CA VAL A 28 -12.87 11.27 9.73
C VAL A 28 -13.94 11.01 10.80
N GLY A 29 -15.12 10.54 10.39
CA GLY A 29 -16.20 10.17 11.32
C GLY A 29 -15.77 9.10 12.33
N LEU A 30 -15.10 8.04 11.89
CA LEU A 30 -14.61 6.97 12.77
C LEU A 30 -13.46 7.46 13.67
N ALA A 31 -12.47 8.15 13.10
CA ALA A 31 -11.29 8.61 13.83
C ALA A 31 -11.62 9.65 14.91
N VAL A 32 -12.60 10.53 14.66
CA VAL A 32 -13.02 11.58 15.60
C VAL A 32 -14.18 11.10 16.49
N GLY A 33 -15.19 10.45 15.92
CA GLY A 33 -16.42 10.10 16.62
C GLY A 33 -16.33 8.84 17.47
N LEU A 34 -15.56 7.83 17.05
CA LEU A 34 -15.39 6.57 17.78
C LEU A 34 -14.01 6.43 18.43
N GLY A 35 -13.11 7.40 18.19
CA GLY A 35 -11.85 7.48 18.91
C GLY A 35 -10.85 6.36 18.56
N LEU A 36 -10.83 5.89 17.31
CA LEU A 36 -9.90 4.87 16.83
C LEU A 36 -8.46 5.14 17.32
N ASP A 37 -7.74 4.08 17.65
CA ASP A 37 -6.33 4.18 18.04
C ASP A 37 -5.43 4.50 16.82
N PRO A 38 -4.14 4.82 17.02
CA PRO A 38 -3.25 5.16 15.90
C PRO A 38 -3.10 4.06 14.82
N ILE A 39 -3.13 2.78 15.20
CA ILE A 39 -3.01 1.65 14.28
C ILE A 39 -4.31 1.51 13.49
N GLU A 40 -5.45 1.54 14.17
CA GLU A 40 -6.77 1.45 13.55
C GLU A 40 -7.03 2.62 12.59
N ARG A 41 -6.59 3.83 12.95
CA ARG A 41 -6.64 5.00 12.05
C ARG A 41 -5.84 4.75 10.77
N ALA A 42 -4.60 4.28 10.87
CA ALA A 42 -3.81 3.96 9.69
C ALA A 42 -4.45 2.81 8.89
N LEU A 43 -4.91 1.78 9.57
CA LEU A 43 -5.50 0.58 8.96
C LEU A 43 -6.80 0.90 8.22
N ALA A 44 -7.68 1.73 8.79
CA ALA A 44 -8.91 2.17 8.14
C ALA A 44 -8.64 3.14 6.97
N LEU A 45 -7.63 3.99 7.07
CA LEU A 45 -7.29 4.98 6.04
C LEU A 45 -6.98 4.30 4.70
N ALA A 46 -6.29 3.17 4.74
CA ALA A 46 -5.84 2.51 3.53
C ALA A 46 -6.98 2.01 2.62
N PRO A 47 -7.88 1.10 3.03
CA PRO A 47 -8.96 0.63 2.19
C PRO A 47 -10.00 1.70 1.88
N LEU A 48 -10.19 2.70 2.77
CA LEU A 48 -11.16 3.78 2.56
C LEU A 48 -10.67 4.85 1.57
N VAL A 49 -9.37 5.15 1.54
CA VAL A 49 -8.84 6.29 0.78
C VAL A 49 -7.70 5.88 -0.14
N LEU A 50 -6.66 5.24 0.39
CA LEU A 50 -5.41 5.04 -0.35
C LEU A 50 -5.52 3.97 -1.44
N VAL A 51 -6.16 2.84 -1.13
CA VAL A 51 -6.39 1.74 -2.07
C VAL A 51 -7.29 2.16 -3.23
N PRO A 52 -8.47 2.76 -3.04
CA PRO A 52 -9.29 3.19 -4.18
C PRO A 52 -8.54 4.18 -5.08
N LEU A 53 -7.80 5.14 -4.52
CA LEU A 53 -6.96 6.05 -5.32
C LEU A 53 -5.88 5.29 -6.11
N GLY A 54 -5.11 4.42 -5.44
CA GLY A 54 -4.05 3.63 -6.06
C GLY A 54 -4.56 2.70 -7.18
N VAL A 55 -5.71 2.06 -6.96
CA VAL A 55 -6.41 1.23 -7.97
C VAL A 55 -6.86 2.07 -9.16
N GLY A 56 -7.29 3.32 -8.94
CA GLY A 56 -7.55 4.28 -10.02
C GLY A 56 -6.31 4.59 -10.85
N PHE A 57 -5.16 4.83 -10.19
CA PHE A 57 -3.90 5.13 -10.89
C PHE A 57 -3.39 3.95 -11.72
N ALA A 58 -3.51 2.73 -11.16
CA ALA A 58 -3.09 1.51 -11.83
C ALA A 58 -3.77 1.38 -13.20
N ALA A 59 -5.09 1.64 -13.27
CA ALA A 59 -5.90 1.59 -14.49
C ALA A 59 -5.87 2.87 -15.32
N THR A 60 -4.69 3.47 -15.46
CA THR A 60 -4.43 4.60 -16.37
C THR A 60 -3.28 4.24 -17.32
N PRO A 61 -3.55 3.79 -18.57
CA PRO A 61 -4.86 3.64 -19.20
C PRO A 61 -5.70 2.46 -18.65
N ALA A 62 -6.99 2.46 -18.97
CA ALA A 62 -7.93 1.44 -18.49
C ALA A 62 -7.52 0.03 -18.96
N PHE A 63 -7.76 -0.96 -18.10
CA PHE A 63 -7.45 -2.35 -18.43
C PHE A 63 -8.50 -2.95 -19.37
N ASP A 64 -8.03 -3.79 -20.30
CA ASP A 64 -8.87 -4.51 -21.26
C ASP A 64 -9.09 -5.99 -20.84
N GLY A 65 -9.89 -6.72 -21.62
CA GLY A 65 -10.01 -8.17 -21.51
C GLY A 65 -10.59 -8.68 -20.17
N LEU A 66 -10.04 -9.78 -19.66
CA LEU A 66 -10.45 -10.37 -18.38
C LEU A 66 -10.01 -9.48 -17.20
N ALA A 67 -8.80 -8.90 -17.26
CA ALA A 67 -8.31 -7.98 -16.24
C ALA A 67 -9.25 -6.78 -16.05
N GLY A 68 -9.74 -6.17 -17.13
CA GLY A 68 -10.71 -5.08 -17.07
C GLY A 68 -12.05 -5.47 -16.42
N ARG A 69 -12.51 -6.71 -16.61
CA ARG A 69 -13.74 -7.20 -15.96
C ARG A 69 -13.56 -7.43 -14.46
N LEU A 70 -12.45 -8.06 -14.08
CA LEU A 70 -12.10 -8.28 -12.67
C LEU A 70 -11.88 -6.94 -11.95
N TYR A 71 -11.21 -5.99 -12.62
CA TYR A 71 -11.02 -4.64 -12.13
C TYR A 71 -12.35 -3.93 -11.89
N ALA A 72 -13.28 -3.99 -12.85
CA ALA A 72 -14.59 -3.39 -12.69
C ALA A 72 -15.36 -4.00 -11.51
N ALA A 73 -15.31 -5.32 -11.33
CA ALA A 73 -15.91 -5.99 -10.19
C ALA A 73 -15.28 -5.56 -8.85
N ALA A 74 -13.94 -5.44 -8.81
CA ALA A 74 -13.21 -4.96 -7.65
C ALA A 74 -13.63 -3.52 -7.29
N VAL A 75 -13.59 -2.59 -8.26
CA VAL A 75 -13.91 -1.18 -8.03
C VAL A 75 -15.38 -0.96 -7.64
N VAL A 76 -16.32 -1.75 -8.16
CA VAL A 76 -17.74 -1.65 -7.78
C VAL A 76 -18.00 -2.20 -6.37
N SER A 77 -17.31 -3.27 -5.97
CA SER A 77 -17.45 -3.87 -4.62
C SER A 77 -16.61 -3.16 -3.56
N GLN A 78 -15.55 -2.45 -3.96
CA GLN A 78 -14.59 -1.79 -3.07
C GLN A 78 -15.23 -0.85 -2.04
N PRO A 79 -16.19 0.03 -2.35
CA PRO A 79 -16.77 0.94 -1.36
C PRO A 79 -17.46 0.19 -0.21
N ALA A 80 -18.23 -0.85 -0.53
CA ALA A 80 -18.91 -1.68 0.48
C ALA A 80 -17.90 -2.51 1.28
N GLY A 81 -16.91 -3.13 0.60
CA GLY A 81 -15.84 -3.89 1.25
C GLY A 81 -15.02 -3.02 2.21
N ALA A 82 -14.68 -1.80 1.83
CA ALA A 82 -13.91 -0.87 2.67
C ALA A 82 -14.72 -0.36 3.87
N ALA A 83 -16.02 -0.09 3.70
CA ALA A 83 -16.90 0.28 4.81
C ALA A 83 -17.07 -0.86 5.82
N LEU A 84 -17.25 -2.10 5.34
CA LEU A 84 -17.33 -3.28 6.21
C LEU A 84 -15.99 -3.56 6.90
N PHE A 85 -14.86 -3.41 6.20
CA PHE A 85 -13.54 -3.48 6.82
C PHE A 85 -13.41 -2.48 7.97
N ALA A 86 -13.75 -1.21 7.74
CA ALA A 86 -13.67 -0.18 8.78
C ALA A 86 -14.63 -0.47 9.95
N GLY A 87 -15.84 -0.96 9.64
CA GLY A 87 -16.79 -1.42 10.64
C GLY A 87 -16.30 -2.62 11.46
N SER A 88 -15.47 -3.49 10.88
CA SER A 88 -14.88 -4.62 11.61
C SER A 88 -13.93 -4.20 12.74
N LEU A 89 -13.39 -2.98 12.68
CA LEU A 89 -12.49 -2.44 13.71
C LEU A 89 -13.24 -1.93 14.94
N VAL A 90 -14.57 -1.77 14.87
CA VAL A 90 -15.37 -1.12 15.92
C VAL A 90 -16.45 -2.02 16.50
N VAL A 91 -16.66 -3.21 15.93
CA VAL A 91 -17.67 -4.16 16.42
C VAL A 91 -17.07 -5.07 17.48
N ASP A 92 -17.78 -5.25 18.59
CA ASP A 92 -17.29 -6.04 19.74
C ASP A 92 -17.23 -7.55 19.46
N SER A 93 -17.99 -8.05 18.49
CA SER A 93 -18.07 -9.48 18.19
C SER A 93 -17.03 -9.88 17.15
N ASP A 94 -16.02 -10.65 17.58
CA ASP A 94 -14.96 -11.24 16.76
C ASP A 94 -15.47 -11.95 15.49
N VAL A 95 -16.54 -12.74 15.62
CA VAL A 95 -17.14 -13.48 14.49
C VAL A 95 -17.77 -12.51 13.48
N VAL A 96 -18.46 -11.47 13.96
CA VAL A 96 -19.05 -10.44 13.10
C VAL A 96 -17.95 -9.61 12.45
N ALA A 97 -16.90 -9.24 13.20
CA ALA A 97 -15.75 -8.53 12.71
C ALA A 97 -15.03 -9.30 11.60
N ALA A 98 -14.79 -10.60 11.79
CA ALA A 98 -14.20 -11.48 10.78
C ALA A 98 -15.08 -11.59 9.51
N ALA A 99 -16.40 -11.71 9.66
CA ALA A 99 -17.33 -11.74 8.54
C ALA A 99 -17.32 -10.41 7.75
N MET A 100 -17.30 -9.27 8.45
CA MET A 100 -17.20 -7.95 7.84
C MET A 100 -15.86 -7.74 7.13
N ALA A 101 -14.75 -8.10 7.76
CA ALA A 101 -13.40 -8.03 7.17
C ALA A 101 -13.26 -8.95 5.93
N SER A 102 -13.97 -10.09 5.91
CA SER A 102 -13.97 -11.00 4.76
C SER A 102 -14.55 -10.37 3.50
N ALA A 103 -15.45 -9.38 3.61
CA ALA A 103 -15.93 -8.63 2.44
C ALA A 103 -14.80 -7.86 1.74
N TRP A 104 -13.84 -7.32 2.49
CA TRP A 104 -12.64 -6.71 1.94
C TRP A 104 -11.68 -7.74 1.34
N LEU A 105 -11.56 -8.92 1.96
CA LEU A 105 -10.78 -10.02 1.40
C LEU A 105 -11.25 -10.41 -0.01
N VAL A 106 -12.57 -10.42 -0.26
CA VAL A 106 -13.10 -10.65 -1.62
C VAL A 106 -12.62 -9.59 -2.61
N VAL A 107 -12.64 -8.31 -2.23
CA VAL A 107 -12.12 -7.21 -3.07
C VAL A 107 -10.63 -7.40 -3.33
N ALA A 108 -9.85 -7.72 -2.29
CA ALA A 108 -8.42 -7.93 -2.39
C ALA A 108 -8.06 -9.14 -3.29
N ILE A 109 -8.86 -10.23 -3.24
CA ILE A 109 -8.72 -11.37 -4.15
C ILE A 109 -8.98 -10.94 -5.60
N LEU A 110 -10.00 -10.12 -5.86
CA LEU A 110 -10.26 -9.61 -7.21
C LEU A 110 -9.08 -8.77 -7.72
N LEU A 111 -8.48 -7.91 -6.87
CA LEU A 111 -7.28 -7.14 -7.24
C LEU A 111 -6.07 -8.04 -7.50
N ALA A 112 -5.87 -9.10 -6.70
CA ALA A 112 -4.81 -10.07 -6.93
C ALA A 112 -5.02 -10.83 -8.26
N LEU A 113 -6.26 -11.22 -8.59
CA LEU A 113 -6.58 -11.84 -9.87
C LEU A 113 -6.34 -10.89 -11.05
N VAL A 114 -6.64 -9.58 -10.89
CA VAL A 114 -6.28 -8.55 -11.88
C VAL A 114 -4.78 -8.56 -12.14
N ALA A 115 -3.97 -8.54 -11.07
CA ALA A 115 -2.51 -8.59 -11.17
C ALA A 115 -2.00 -9.86 -11.86
N THR A 116 -2.55 -11.02 -11.49
CA THR A 116 -2.17 -12.32 -12.08
C THR A 116 -2.47 -12.35 -13.57
N VAL A 117 -3.68 -11.95 -13.98
CA VAL A 117 -4.07 -11.93 -15.41
C VAL A 117 -3.19 -10.97 -16.18
N ARG A 118 -2.99 -9.74 -15.68
CA ARG A 118 -2.12 -8.75 -16.33
C ARG A 118 -0.68 -9.24 -16.48
N THR A 119 -0.13 -9.85 -15.44
CA THR A 119 1.24 -10.38 -15.46
C THR A 119 1.36 -11.57 -16.42
N ALA A 120 0.34 -12.44 -16.49
CA ALA A 120 0.31 -13.57 -17.40
C ALA A 120 0.21 -13.13 -18.88
N ASP A 121 -0.62 -12.12 -19.17
CA ASP A 121 -0.83 -11.62 -20.53
C ASP A 121 0.37 -10.79 -21.04
N ARG A 122 0.96 -9.96 -20.17
CA ARG A 122 2.04 -9.01 -20.51
C ARG A 122 3.44 -9.59 -20.32
N GLY A 123 3.60 -10.57 -19.44
CA GLY A 123 4.91 -11.01 -18.93
C GLY A 123 5.50 -10.03 -17.88
N PRO A 124 6.77 -10.22 -17.48
CA PRO A 124 7.38 -9.46 -16.39
C PRO A 124 7.81 -8.03 -16.77
N TRP A 125 7.76 -7.66 -18.05
CA TRP A 125 8.18 -6.34 -18.54
C TRP A 125 7.01 -5.57 -19.17
N PRO A 126 6.97 -4.24 -19.10
CA PRO A 126 7.88 -3.35 -18.35
C PRO A 126 7.76 -3.54 -16.83
N LEU A 127 8.87 -3.31 -16.12
CA LEU A 127 8.95 -3.54 -14.67
C LEU A 127 7.99 -2.63 -13.90
N ALA A 128 7.81 -1.38 -14.36
CA ALA A 128 6.88 -0.43 -13.75
C ALA A 128 5.49 -1.05 -13.53
N GLU A 129 4.93 -1.71 -14.55
CA GLU A 129 3.64 -2.37 -14.46
C GLU A 129 3.68 -3.61 -13.55
N THR A 130 4.78 -4.37 -13.56
CA THR A 130 4.94 -5.54 -12.67
C THR A 130 5.00 -5.14 -11.20
N VAL A 131 5.59 -3.98 -10.88
CA VAL A 131 5.59 -3.45 -9.51
C VAL A 131 4.18 -2.97 -9.10
N ILE A 132 3.40 -2.39 -10.01
CA ILE A 132 1.99 -2.07 -9.76
C ILE A 132 1.18 -3.35 -9.51
N ASP A 133 1.39 -4.38 -10.34
CA ASP A 133 0.72 -5.67 -10.23
C ASP A 133 1.07 -6.34 -8.89
N ALA A 134 2.34 -6.28 -8.44
CA ALA A 134 2.74 -6.72 -7.11
C ALA A 134 1.98 -5.97 -6.01
N GLY A 135 1.81 -4.65 -6.15
CA GLY A 135 1.01 -3.83 -5.24
C GLY A 135 -0.43 -4.32 -5.10
N LEU A 136 -1.10 -4.54 -6.24
CA LEU A 136 -2.45 -5.06 -6.29
C LEU A 136 -2.55 -6.44 -5.61
N ALA A 137 -1.61 -7.34 -5.91
CA ALA A 137 -1.57 -8.69 -5.35
C ALA A 137 -1.36 -8.70 -3.82
N TYR A 138 -0.45 -7.90 -3.29
CA TYR A 138 -0.16 -7.87 -1.85
C TYR A 138 -1.33 -7.42 -0.97
N THR A 139 -2.32 -6.72 -1.53
CA THR A 139 -3.54 -6.35 -0.80
C THR A 139 -4.22 -7.58 -0.16
N VAL A 140 -4.13 -8.76 -0.79
CA VAL A 140 -4.72 -9.99 -0.26
C VAL A 140 -4.10 -10.42 1.07
N VAL A 141 -2.80 -10.18 1.25
CA VAL A 141 -2.10 -10.53 2.49
C VAL A 141 -2.57 -9.63 3.63
N GLY A 142 -2.71 -8.32 3.36
CA GLY A 142 -3.23 -7.37 4.35
C GLY A 142 -4.68 -7.66 4.74
N ALA A 143 -5.52 -8.02 3.77
CA ALA A 143 -6.91 -8.38 4.01
C ALA A 143 -7.05 -9.69 4.80
N ALA A 144 -6.29 -10.73 4.41
CA ALA A 144 -6.30 -12.02 5.10
C ALA A 144 -5.80 -11.89 6.54
N ALA A 145 -4.76 -11.09 6.77
CA ALA A 145 -4.23 -10.85 8.11
C ALA A 145 -5.29 -10.25 9.05
N LEU A 146 -6.14 -9.33 8.59
CA LEU A 146 -7.21 -8.79 9.43
C LEU A 146 -8.28 -9.84 9.77
N VAL A 147 -8.66 -10.70 8.81
CA VAL A 147 -9.60 -11.80 9.07
C VAL A 147 -9.02 -12.77 10.10
N LEU A 148 -7.75 -13.14 9.95
CA LEU A 148 -7.05 -14.00 10.90
C LEU A 148 -6.96 -13.38 12.30
N TYR A 149 -6.68 -12.06 12.37
CA TYR A 149 -6.66 -11.31 13.61
C TYR A 149 -8.00 -11.40 14.35
N HIS A 150 -9.12 -11.12 13.66
CA HIS A 150 -10.47 -11.21 14.25
C HIS A 150 -10.85 -12.62 14.65
N LEU A 151 -10.35 -13.66 13.96
CA LEU A 151 -10.59 -15.05 14.34
C LEU A 151 -9.66 -15.55 15.47
N GLY A 152 -8.76 -14.70 15.99
CA GLY A 152 -7.75 -15.11 16.98
C GLY A 152 -6.73 -16.12 16.43
N LEU A 153 -6.62 -16.24 15.11
CA LEU A 153 -5.71 -17.17 14.44
C LEU A 153 -4.36 -16.50 14.24
N THR A 154 -3.41 -16.78 15.15
CA THR A 154 -2.10 -16.12 15.13
C THR A 154 -0.99 -16.91 14.46
N LEU A 155 -1.25 -18.16 14.06
CA LEU A 155 -0.24 -19.15 13.69
C LEU A 155 0.76 -19.35 14.84
N TRP A 156 1.96 -18.77 14.76
CA TRP A 156 2.96 -18.74 15.83
C TRP A 156 3.39 -17.31 16.21
N PHE A 157 2.72 -16.29 15.66
CA PHE A 157 2.98 -14.90 15.96
C PHE A 157 2.19 -14.42 17.17
N SER A 158 2.58 -13.27 17.72
CA SER A 158 1.73 -12.54 18.67
C SER A 158 0.56 -11.87 17.92
N PRO A 159 -0.60 -11.66 18.56
CA PRO A 159 -1.76 -11.02 17.92
C PRO A 159 -1.42 -9.64 17.30
N VAL A 160 -0.54 -8.88 17.95
CA VAL A 160 -0.10 -7.57 17.44
C VAL A 160 0.66 -7.70 16.12
N ILE A 161 1.47 -8.73 15.91
CA ILE A 161 2.18 -8.93 14.63
C ILE A 161 1.19 -9.24 13.50
N VAL A 162 0.12 -9.99 13.78
CA VAL A 162 -0.94 -10.26 12.79
C VAL A 162 -1.66 -8.97 12.39
N LEU A 163 -2.05 -8.14 13.37
CA LEU A 163 -2.65 -6.82 13.10
C LEU A 163 -1.67 -5.89 12.36
N LEU A 164 -0.39 -5.89 12.74
CA LEU A 164 0.63 -5.12 12.06
C LEU A 164 0.87 -5.61 10.63
N THR A 165 0.70 -6.91 10.37
CA THR A 165 0.74 -7.46 9.01
C THR A 165 -0.39 -6.88 8.16
N ALA A 166 -1.60 -6.77 8.73
CA ALA A 166 -2.73 -6.16 8.04
C ALA A 166 -2.41 -4.73 7.59
N VAL A 167 -1.89 -3.88 8.48
CA VAL A 167 -1.55 -2.50 8.10
C VAL A 167 -0.35 -2.44 7.14
N HIS A 168 0.72 -3.19 7.39
CA HIS A 168 1.94 -3.11 6.57
C HIS A 168 1.69 -3.52 5.11
N PHE A 169 0.89 -4.54 4.86
CA PHE A 169 0.62 -4.98 3.49
C PHE A 169 -0.29 -4.01 2.71
N HIS A 170 -1.04 -3.13 3.38
CA HIS A 170 -1.72 -2.03 2.70
C HIS A 170 -0.78 -0.86 2.37
N TYR A 171 0.27 -0.63 3.15
CA TYR A 171 1.23 0.46 2.92
C TYR A 171 2.47 0.03 2.14
N ALA A 172 3.31 -0.79 2.76
CA ALA A 172 4.51 -1.34 2.13
C ALA A 172 4.18 -2.37 1.04
N GLY A 173 3.07 -3.11 1.21
CA GLY A 173 2.61 -4.08 0.21
C GLY A 173 1.85 -3.45 -0.96
N PHE A 174 1.03 -2.43 -0.75
CA PHE A 174 0.22 -1.83 -1.83
C PHE A 174 0.68 -0.41 -2.23
N VAL A 175 0.64 0.57 -1.32
CA VAL A 175 0.89 1.98 -1.68
C VAL A 175 2.31 2.18 -2.23
N LEU A 176 3.31 1.55 -1.62
CA LEU A 176 4.70 1.67 -2.06
C LEU A 176 4.97 1.06 -3.43
N PRO A 177 4.55 -0.18 -3.75
CA PRO A 177 4.71 -0.70 -5.11
C PRO A 177 3.92 0.08 -6.15
N VAL A 178 2.67 0.48 -5.87
CA VAL A 178 1.89 1.29 -6.82
C VAL A 178 2.60 2.61 -7.12
N THR A 179 3.06 3.35 -6.09
CA THR A 179 3.74 4.64 -6.30
C THR A 179 5.09 4.46 -7.00
N THR A 180 5.84 3.39 -6.70
CA THR A 180 7.10 3.05 -7.37
C THR A 180 6.88 2.68 -8.84
N GLY A 181 5.77 2.02 -9.15
CA GLY A 181 5.36 1.77 -10.52
C GLY A 181 5.04 3.05 -11.28
N LEU A 182 4.30 3.99 -10.67
CA LEU A 182 4.02 5.31 -11.26
C LEU A 182 5.29 6.12 -11.53
N VAL A 183 6.30 6.02 -10.67
CA VAL A 183 7.64 6.57 -10.94
C VAL A 183 8.22 5.98 -12.22
N GLY A 184 8.09 4.66 -12.41
CA GLY A 184 8.53 3.96 -13.62
C GLY A 184 7.74 4.28 -14.89
N ARG A 185 6.59 4.95 -14.79
CA ARG A 185 5.86 5.49 -15.94
C ARG A 185 6.35 6.88 -16.37
N CYS A 186 7.28 7.47 -15.64
CA CYS A 186 7.82 8.78 -15.99
C CYS A 186 9.01 8.63 -16.95
N ALA A 187 9.06 9.43 -18.02
CA ALA A 187 10.14 9.40 -19.02
C ALA A 187 11.57 9.48 -18.43
N VAL A 188 11.74 10.18 -17.30
CA VAL A 188 13.02 10.26 -16.57
C VAL A 188 13.46 8.88 -16.04
N ALA A 189 12.52 8.04 -15.61
CA ALA A 189 12.80 6.70 -15.13
C ALA A 189 13.08 5.71 -16.27
N ASP A 190 12.42 5.87 -17.42
CA ASP A 190 12.70 5.06 -18.61
C ASP A 190 14.13 5.29 -19.12
N ALA A 191 14.59 6.55 -19.13
CA ALA A 191 15.96 6.89 -19.51
C ALA A 191 17.02 6.45 -18.48
N ASP A 192 16.67 6.45 -17.18
CA ASP A 192 17.57 6.20 -16.05
C ASP A 192 17.37 4.78 -15.46
N GLY A 193 17.02 3.83 -16.31
CA GLY A 193 16.64 2.46 -15.93
C GLY A 193 17.70 1.72 -15.11
N VAL A 194 18.97 2.16 -15.14
CA VAL A 194 20.07 1.59 -14.34
C VAL A 194 19.85 1.78 -12.84
N LEU A 195 19.34 2.94 -12.42
CA LEU A 195 19.06 3.23 -11.01
C LEU A 195 17.64 2.78 -10.63
N TYR A 196 16.65 3.03 -11.48
CA TYR A 196 15.25 2.73 -11.18
C TYR A 196 14.98 1.22 -11.04
N ARG A 197 15.45 0.40 -12.00
CA ARG A 197 15.10 -1.04 -12.06
C ARG A 197 15.50 -1.83 -10.81
N PRO A 198 16.71 -1.72 -10.23
CA PRO A 198 17.03 -2.44 -9.01
C PRO A 198 16.17 -1.99 -7.82
N LEU A 199 15.89 -0.69 -7.68
CA LEU A 199 15.03 -0.16 -6.62
C LEU A 199 13.60 -0.68 -6.74
N ALA A 200 13.05 -0.65 -7.95
CA ALA A 200 11.74 -1.19 -8.29
C ALA A 200 11.65 -2.70 -7.98
N GLY A 201 12.70 -3.46 -8.31
CA GLY A 201 12.81 -4.88 -7.97
C GLY A 201 12.77 -5.11 -6.45
N VAL A 202 13.57 -4.36 -5.68
CA VAL A 202 13.57 -4.45 -4.22
C VAL A 202 12.21 -4.11 -3.62
N VAL A 203 11.52 -3.09 -4.14
CA VAL A 203 10.16 -2.75 -3.69
C VAL A 203 9.17 -3.88 -4.00
N ALA A 204 9.28 -4.55 -5.15
CA ALA A 204 8.37 -5.61 -5.54
C ALA A 204 8.45 -6.85 -4.64
N VAL A 205 9.66 -7.24 -4.22
CA VAL A 205 9.87 -8.49 -3.44
C VAL A 205 10.13 -8.24 -1.96
N GLY A 206 10.52 -7.02 -1.60
CA GLY A 206 10.97 -6.65 -0.26
C GLY A 206 9.96 -6.96 0.84
N PRO A 207 8.66 -6.61 0.72
CA PRO A 207 7.65 -6.95 1.71
C PRO A 207 7.58 -8.46 2.02
N ALA A 208 7.67 -9.30 0.98
CA ALA A 208 7.68 -10.76 1.16
C ALA A 208 8.97 -11.25 1.84
N ILE A 209 10.14 -10.74 1.45
CA ILE A 209 11.42 -11.12 2.08
C ILE A 209 11.46 -10.69 3.55
N ILE A 210 10.97 -9.50 3.87
CA ILE A 210 10.87 -9.02 5.26
C ILE A 210 9.91 -9.92 6.06
N ALA A 211 8.75 -10.27 5.50
CA ALA A 211 7.81 -11.18 6.16
C ALA A 211 8.44 -12.55 6.45
N VAL A 212 9.22 -13.10 5.51
CA VAL A 212 10.01 -14.34 5.72
C VAL A 212 11.04 -14.17 6.83
N GLY A 213 11.74 -13.03 6.87
CA GLY A 213 12.71 -12.71 7.93
C GLY A 213 12.05 -12.72 9.32
N ILE A 214 10.96 -11.97 9.48
CA ILE A 214 10.15 -11.92 10.72
C ILE A 214 9.67 -13.33 11.12
N SER A 215 9.35 -14.17 10.14
CA SER A 215 8.81 -15.51 10.38
C SER A 215 9.85 -16.51 10.87
N PHE A 216 11.10 -16.43 10.40
CA PHE A 216 12.04 -17.54 10.51
C PHE A 216 13.45 -17.18 11.00
N SER A 217 13.90 -15.92 10.90
CA SER A 217 15.28 -15.57 11.28
C SER A 217 15.47 -14.06 11.54
N PRO A 218 15.80 -13.66 12.79
CA PRO A 218 16.12 -12.26 13.11
C PRO A 218 17.29 -11.69 12.31
N ALA A 219 18.25 -12.52 11.89
CA ALA A 219 19.36 -12.09 11.04
C ALA A 219 18.89 -11.76 9.62
N VAL A 220 18.00 -12.60 9.06
CA VAL A 220 17.38 -12.34 7.75
C VAL A 220 16.47 -11.11 7.83
N GLU A 221 15.71 -10.95 8.93
CA GLU A 221 14.91 -9.75 9.18
C GLU A 221 15.78 -8.49 9.15
N LEU A 222 16.84 -8.44 9.96
CA LEU A 222 17.71 -7.27 10.05
C LEU A 222 18.36 -6.94 8.69
N LEU A 223 18.84 -7.95 7.97
CA LEU A 223 19.42 -7.76 6.64
C LEU A 223 18.37 -7.26 5.64
N ALA A 224 17.19 -7.88 5.60
CA ALA A 224 16.11 -7.51 4.69
C ALA A 224 15.61 -6.09 4.97
N VAL A 225 15.37 -5.73 6.24
CA VAL A 225 14.98 -4.39 6.65
C VAL A 225 16.08 -3.38 6.32
N GLY A 226 17.35 -3.70 6.55
CA GLY A 226 18.49 -2.84 6.22
C GLY A 226 18.60 -2.56 4.72
N VAL A 227 18.55 -3.60 3.88
CA VAL A 227 18.57 -3.47 2.42
C VAL A 227 17.35 -2.69 1.92
N PHE A 228 16.17 -2.99 2.44
CA PHE A 228 14.94 -2.30 2.07
C PHE A 228 14.99 -0.82 2.47
N THR A 229 15.50 -0.51 3.67
CA THR A 229 15.71 0.87 4.15
C THR A 229 16.63 1.65 3.22
N ALA A 230 17.77 1.07 2.84
CA ALA A 230 18.69 1.70 1.91
C ALA A 230 18.05 1.92 0.53
N ALA A 231 17.32 0.92 0.00
CA ALA A 231 16.65 1.03 -1.28
C ALA A 231 15.58 2.14 -1.28
N VAL A 232 14.72 2.20 -0.26
CA VAL A 232 13.70 3.27 -0.20
C VAL A 232 14.30 4.64 0.08
N ALA A 233 15.47 4.72 0.74
CA ALA A 233 16.22 5.97 0.89
C ALA A 233 16.74 6.48 -0.46
N VAL A 234 17.35 5.61 -1.25
CA VAL A 234 17.82 5.96 -2.60
C VAL A 234 16.63 6.29 -3.52
N LEU A 235 15.54 5.52 -3.47
CA LEU A 235 14.32 5.81 -4.20
C LEU A 235 13.70 7.15 -3.78
N GLY A 236 13.70 7.46 -2.48
CA GLY A 236 13.20 8.72 -1.94
C GLY A 236 13.98 9.92 -2.49
N GLY A 237 15.31 9.84 -2.47
CA GLY A 237 16.18 10.83 -3.10
C GLY A 237 15.95 10.93 -4.62
N TYR A 238 15.83 9.79 -5.30
CA TYR A 238 15.53 9.74 -6.73
C TYR A 238 14.22 10.48 -7.05
N ILE A 239 13.14 10.23 -6.30
CA ILE A 239 11.87 10.92 -6.49
C ILE A 239 12.03 12.42 -6.21
N ALA A 240 12.67 12.82 -5.12
CA ALA A 240 12.82 14.22 -4.74
C ALA A 240 13.67 15.03 -5.74
N PHE A 241 14.73 14.46 -6.30
CA PHE A 241 15.69 15.17 -7.15
C PHE A 241 15.51 14.95 -8.66
N ARG A 242 14.85 13.86 -9.08
CA ARG A 242 14.70 13.51 -10.51
C ARG A 242 13.26 13.56 -10.98
N ILE A 243 12.31 13.13 -10.15
CA ILE A 243 10.89 13.08 -10.53
C ILE A 243 10.18 14.38 -10.18
N ALA A 244 10.21 14.80 -8.91
CA ALA A 244 9.47 15.97 -8.43
C ALA A 244 9.77 17.26 -9.23
N PRO A 245 11.01 17.58 -9.62
CA PRO A 245 11.30 18.80 -10.40
C PRO A 245 10.66 18.83 -11.79
N THR A 246 10.27 17.67 -12.34
CA THR A 246 9.56 17.58 -13.62
C THR A 246 8.05 17.77 -13.51
N ARG A 247 7.53 17.95 -12.30
CA ARG A 247 6.09 18.06 -12.01
C ARG A 247 5.71 19.49 -11.68
N ARG A 248 4.41 19.80 -11.76
CA ARG A 248 3.86 21.07 -11.29
C ARG A 248 4.12 21.21 -9.78
N ARG A 249 4.40 22.43 -9.33
CA ARG A 249 4.76 22.74 -7.93
C ARG A 249 3.95 22.00 -6.85
N PRO A 250 2.60 21.99 -6.85
CA PRO A 250 1.85 21.29 -5.81
C PRO A 250 2.11 19.78 -5.79
N GLN A 251 2.18 19.15 -6.96
CA GLN A 251 2.54 17.73 -7.09
C GLN A 251 3.98 17.48 -6.65
N ALA A 252 4.92 18.33 -7.09
CA ALA A 252 6.33 18.22 -6.74
C ALA A 252 6.55 18.24 -5.22
N VAL A 253 5.91 19.18 -4.50
CA VAL A 253 6.02 19.30 -3.04
C VAL A 253 5.46 18.07 -2.34
N LEU A 254 4.27 17.60 -2.73
CA LEU A 254 3.65 16.42 -2.12
C LEU A 254 4.48 15.15 -2.34
N LEU A 255 4.98 14.94 -3.57
CA LEU A 255 5.80 13.78 -3.90
C LEU A 255 7.15 13.81 -3.18
N ALA A 256 7.82 14.97 -3.12
CA ALA A 256 9.08 15.11 -2.40
C ALA A 256 8.90 14.90 -0.88
N ALA A 257 7.87 15.51 -0.28
CA ALA A 257 7.56 15.32 1.14
C ALA A 257 7.25 13.85 1.46
N SER A 258 6.44 13.20 0.62
CA SER A 258 6.14 11.76 0.75
C SER A 258 7.39 10.89 0.65
N ALA A 259 8.21 11.14 -0.37
CA ALA A 259 9.43 10.39 -0.64
C ALA A 259 10.48 10.51 0.46
N LEU A 260 10.55 11.66 1.14
CA LEU A 260 11.49 11.90 2.25
C LEU A 260 10.96 11.42 3.61
N ALA A 261 9.63 11.28 3.77
CA ALA A 261 9.04 10.71 4.98
C ALA A 261 9.36 9.22 5.13
N LEU A 262 9.38 8.46 4.03
CA LEU A 262 9.56 7.01 4.06
C LEU A 262 10.94 6.57 4.60
N PRO A 263 12.09 7.16 4.22
CA PRO A 263 13.39 6.81 4.78
C PRO A 263 13.49 7.10 6.29
N VAL A 264 12.93 8.23 6.73
CA VAL A 264 12.87 8.58 8.17
C VAL A 264 12.05 7.54 8.93
N SER A 265 10.93 7.09 8.36
CA SER A 265 10.09 6.02 8.92
C SER A 265 10.84 4.70 9.01
N MET A 266 11.58 4.32 7.96
CA MET A 266 12.33 3.08 7.93
C MET A 266 13.55 3.07 8.87
N LEU A 267 14.17 4.21 9.14
CA LEU A 267 15.21 4.30 10.17
C LEU A 267 14.68 3.92 11.55
N LEU A 268 13.43 4.30 11.88
CA LEU A 268 12.78 3.88 13.13
C LEU A 268 12.60 2.35 13.19
N ALA A 269 12.18 1.74 12.08
CA ALA A 269 12.04 0.28 11.97
C ALA A 269 13.40 -0.43 12.08
N LEU A 270 14.45 0.10 11.47
CA LEU A 270 15.80 -0.45 11.56
C LEU A 270 16.37 -0.40 12.99
N VAL A 271 16.19 0.73 13.69
CA VAL A 271 16.59 0.88 15.11
C VAL A 271 15.84 -0.13 15.99
N TYR A 272 14.56 -0.38 15.70
CA TYR A 272 13.80 -1.42 16.40
C TYR A 272 14.28 -2.84 16.04
N GLY A 273 14.55 -3.13 14.77
CA GLY A 273 15.12 -4.42 14.34
C GLY A 273 16.45 -4.74 15.01
N LEU A 274 17.29 -3.73 15.27
CA LEU A 274 18.52 -3.90 16.08
C LEU A 274 18.22 -4.31 17.52
N THR A 275 17.13 -3.82 18.11
CA THR A 275 16.68 -4.25 19.44
C THR A 275 16.28 -5.72 19.44
N ALA A 276 15.53 -6.16 18.42
CA ALA A 276 15.14 -7.56 18.27
C ALA A 276 16.35 -8.49 18.05
N PHE A 277 17.33 -8.07 17.24
CA PHE A 277 18.52 -8.86 16.94
C PHE A 277 19.48 -8.95 18.13
N THR A 278 19.69 -7.87 18.88
CA THR A 278 20.68 -7.83 19.98
C THR A 278 20.11 -8.21 21.34
N GLY A 279 18.78 -8.28 21.48
CA GLY A 279 18.10 -8.46 22.76
C GLY A 279 18.29 -7.30 23.75
N ARG A 280 18.90 -6.20 23.31
CA ARG A 280 19.17 -5.00 24.12
C ARG A 280 18.32 -3.86 23.58
N GLY A 281 17.59 -3.17 24.45
CA GLY A 281 16.84 -1.98 24.07
C GLY A 281 17.78 -0.92 23.48
N PHE A 282 17.63 -0.61 22.19
CA PHE A 282 18.35 0.50 21.56
C PHE A 282 17.53 1.79 21.64
N ALA A 283 18.18 2.88 22.07
CA ALA A 283 17.62 4.23 22.15
C ALA A 283 16.30 4.39 22.96
N GLY A 284 15.95 3.43 23.82
CA GLY A 284 14.72 3.46 24.61
C GLY A 284 13.42 3.44 23.78
N LEU A 285 13.48 2.96 22.53
CA LEU A 285 12.34 2.92 21.62
C LEU A 285 11.45 1.70 21.94
N SER A 286 10.37 1.91 22.69
CA SER A 286 9.37 0.86 22.92
C SER A 286 8.62 0.48 21.63
N ILE A 287 8.07 -0.73 21.57
CA ILE A 287 7.25 -1.18 20.42
C ILE A 287 6.08 -0.22 20.17
N SER A 288 5.39 0.24 21.21
CA SER A 288 4.26 1.18 21.08
C SER A 288 4.70 2.53 20.50
N ARG A 289 5.87 3.03 20.91
CA ARG A 289 6.40 4.30 20.39
C ARG A 289 6.89 4.15 18.95
N MET A 290 7.55 3.05 18.63
CA MET A 290 7.95 2.71 17.26
C MET A 290 6.71 2.65 16.36
N VAL A 291 5.73 1.82 16.72
CA VAL A 291 4.50 1.62 15.94
C VAL A 291 3.74 2.94 15.74
N SER A 292 3.63 3.77 16.76
CA SER A 292 2.97 5.07 16.65
C SER A 292 3.72 6.02 15.69
N LEU A 293 5.03 6.21 15.86
CA LEU A 293 5.80 7.13 15.02
C LEU A 293 5.95 6.61 13.58
N HIS A 294 6.38 5.37 13.42
CA HIS A 294 6.53 4.69 12.12
C HIS A 294 5.20 4.59 11.39
N GLY A 295 4.15 4.14 12.07
CA GLY A 295 2.80 4.01 11.51
C GLY A 295 2.22 5.34 11.07
N THR A 296 2.34 6.39 11.90
CA THR A 296 1.86 7.75 11.56
C THR A 296 2.61 8.31 10.35
N LEU A 297 3.93 8.16 10.32
CA LEU A 297 4.75 8.68 9.23
C LEU A 297 4.48 7.92 7.91
N ASN A 298 4.26 6.61 7.97
CA ASN A 298 3.85 5.82 6.80
C ASN A 298 2.44 6.17 6.33
N ALA A 299 1.49 6.36 7.27
CA ALA A 299 0.11 6.63 6.94
C ALA A 299 -0.09 7.99 6.29
N PHE A 300 0.35 9.04 6.99
CA PHE A 300 0.08 10.42 6.61
C PHE A 300 1.24 11.05 5.86
N GLY A 301 2.48 10.83 6.31
CA GLY A 301 3.66 11.39 5.68
C GLY A 301 3.93 10.77 4.31
N PHE A 302 3.96 9.44 4.22
CA PHE A 302 4.19 8.73 2.97
C PHE A 302 2.88 8.52 2.20
N GLY A 303 1.95 7.71 2.71
CA GLY A 303 0.84 7.17 1.92
C GLY A 303 -0.17 8.21 1.45
N LEU A 304 -0.65 9.07 2.35
CA LEU A 304 -1.58 10.13 1.99
C LEU A 304 -0.96 11.16 1.04
N LEU A 305 0.24 11.67 1.34
CA LEU A 305 0.89 12.64 0.46
C LEU A 305 1.23 12.05 -0.92
N ALA A 306 1.67 10.79 -0.99
CA ALA A 306 1.92 10.12 -2.27
C ALA A 306 0.65 10.02 -3.11
N THR A 307 -0.44 9.53 -2.52
CA THR A 307 -1.69 9.30 -3.25
C THR A 307 -2.34 10.60 -3.71
N VAL A 308 -2.38 11.63 -2.85
CA VAL A 308 -2.87 12.96 -3.24
C VAL A 308 -1.95 13.58 -4.31
N GLY A 309 -0.63 13.47 -4.14
CA GLY A 309 0.35 13.97 -5.10
C GLY A 309 0.19 13.36 -6.49
N TRP A 310 0.07 12.03 -6.58
CA TRP A 310 -0.14 11.34 -7.85
C TRP A 310 -1.53 11.57 -8.44
N ARG A 311 -2.56 11.81 -7.62
CA ARG A 311 -3.89 12.13 -8.13
C ARG A 311 -3.93 13.45 -8.92
N LEU A 312 -3.04 14.41 -8.63
CA LEU A 312 -2.97 15.69 -9.34
C LEU A 312 -2.63 15.51 -10.83
N ALA A 313 -1.76 14.56 -11.17
CA ALA A 313 -1.48 14.13 -12.53
C ALA A 313 -0.87 12.73 -12.52
N VAL A 314 -1.62 11.75 -13.03
CA VAL A 314 -1.20 10.35 -13.11
C VAL A 314 -0.39 10.15 -14.38
N PRO A 315 0.85 9.62 -14.32
CA PRO A 315 1.63 9.33 -15.50
C PRO A 315 1.07 8.09 -16.23
N THR A 316 1.10 8.13 -17.55
CA THR A 316 0.87 6.98 -18.45
C THR A 316 2.22 6.53 -18.99
N GLN A 317 2.40 5.23 -19.23
CA GLN A 317 3.49 4.81 -20.11
C GLN A 317 3.15 5.26 -21.53
N GLU A 318 4.05 6.02 -22.15
CA GLU A 318 3.98 6.39 -23.57
C GLU A 318 4.39 5.22 -24.47
#